data_AF-A0A2A5M744-F1
#
_entry.id   AF-A0A2A5M744-F1
#
_cell.length_a   1.000
_cell.length_b   1.000
_cell.length_c   1.000
_cell.angle_alpha   90.00
_cell.angle_beta   90.00
_cell.angle_gamma   90.00
#
_symmetry.space_group_name_H-M   'P 1'
#
loop_
_entity.id
_entity.type
_entity.pdbx_description
1 polymer ?
#
loop_
_entity_poly.entity_id
_entity_poly.type
_entity_poly.pdbx_seq_one_letter_code
_entity_poly.pdbx_strand_id
1 'polypeptide(L)' 'ADLNAVKKQYRNLAKKYHPDILNANNVSEEELKIGVEKFQKINEAYEKVKKHLER' A
#
# COMPACT_ATOMS: atom_id res chain seq x y z
N ALA A 1 12.72 1.54 -15.13
CA ALA A 1 11.70 1.95 -14.15
C ALA A 1 12.31 1.85 -12.77
N ASP A 2 12.26 2.92 -11.97
CA ASP A 2 13.00 2.98 -10.70
C ASP A 2 12.25 2.32 -9.54
N LEU A 3 12.76 1.18 -9.09
CA LEU A 3 12.30 0.48 -7.87
C LEU A 3 12.30 1.41 -6.64
N ASN A 4 13.18 2.42 -6.62
CA ASN A 4 13.21 3.45 -5.58
C ASN A 4 11.93 4.29 -5.54
N ALA A 5 11.40 4.69 -6.71
CA ALA A 5 10.16 5.46 -6.78
C ALA A 5 8.97 4.63 -6.28
N VAL A 6 8.91 3.35 -6.66
CA VAL A 6 7.85 2.45 -6.22
C VAL A 6 7.93 2.18 -4.72
N LYS A 7 9.13 1.97 -4.16
CA LYS A 7 9.34 1.87 -2.70
C LYS A 7 8.89 3.13 -1.96
N LYS A 8 9.16 4.32 -2.51
CA LYS A 8 8.79 5.60 -1.90
C LYS A 8 7.27 5.78 -1.89
N GLN A 9 6.61 5.50 -3.00
CA GLN A 9 5.14 5.52 -3.09
C GLN A 9 4.49 4.48 -2.19
N TYR A 10 5.02 3.25 -2.18
CA TYR A 10 4.56 2.18 -1.31
C TYR A 10 4.57 2.61 0.17
N ARG A 11 5.69 3.18 0.66
CA ARG A 11 5.76 3.64 2.06
C ARG A 11 4.75 4.76 2.37
N ASN A 12 4.51 5.68 1.43
CA ASN A 12 3.52 6.73 1.60
C ASN A 12 2.09 6.16 1.66
N LEU A 13 1.77 5.23 0.77
CA LEU A 13 0.46 4.58 0.73
C LEU A 13 0.26 3.67 1.94
N ALA A 14 1.29 2.93 2.36
CA ALA A 14 1.29 2.08 3.55
C ALA A 14 0.98 2.88 4.81
N LYS A 15 1.57 4.07 4.97
CA LYS A 15 1.21 4.98 6.06
C LYS A 15 -0.22 5.50 5.89
N LYS A 16 -0.60 5.93 4.69
CA LYS A 16 -1.94 6.50 4.45
C LYS A 16 -3.09 5.50 4.68
N TYR A 17 -2.86 4.22 4.39
CA TYR A 17 -3.83 3.14 4.51
C TYR A 17 -3.50 2.18 5.67
N HIS A 18 -2.63 2.59 6.61
CA HIS A 18 -2.31 1.74 7.76
C HIS A 18 -3.57 1.59 8.62
N PRO A 19 -3.93 0.36 9.06
CA PRO A 19 -5.12 0.15 9.89
C PRO A 19 -5.09 1.02 11.15
N ASP A 20 -3.92 1.22 11.75
CA ASP A 20 -3.74 2.13 12.91
C ASP A 20 -4.14 3.59 12.61
N ILE A 21 -3.79 4.09 11.43
CA ILE A 21 -4.10 5.47 10.99
C ILE A 21 -5.56 5.59 10.59
N LEU A 22 -6.11 4.59 9.90
CA LEU A 22 -7.53 4.52 9.56
C LEU A 22 -8.39 4.47 10.82
N ASN A 23 -8.00 3.62 11.78
CA ASN A 23 -8.68 3.50 13.06
C ASN A 23 -8.61 4.81 13.86
N ALA A 24 -7.45 5.50 13.86
CA ALA A 24 -7.30 6.82 14.48
C ALA A 24 -8.19 7.90 13.83
N ASN A 25 -8.49 7.78 12.53
CA ASN A 25 -9.38 8.70 11.82
C ASN A 25 -10.87 8.39 12.03
N ASN A 26 -11.23 7.43 12.90
CA ASN A 26 -12.62 6.99 13.12
C ASN A 26 -13.33 6.63 11.80
N VAL A 27 -12.60 6.04 10.86
CA VAL A 27 -13.20 5.62 9.59
C VAL A 27 -14.10 4.40 9.83
N SER A 28 -15.18 4.29 9.05
CA SER A 28 -16.07 3.14 9.12
C SER A 28 -15.37 1.84 8.74
N GLU A 29 -15.92 0.70 9.17
CA GLU A 29 -15.39 -0.64 8.87
C GLU A 29 -15.19 -0.88 7.37
N GLU A 30 -16.07 -0.31 6.53
CA GLU A 30 -15.93 -0.34 5.07
C GLU A 30 -14.66 0.36 4.58
N GLU A 31 -14.38 1.57 5.07
CA GLU A 31 -13.17 2.32 4.72
C GLU A 31 -11.92 1.60 5.22
N LEU A 32 -12.00 0.96 6.39
CA LEU A 32 -10.90 0.14 6.93
C LEU A 32 -10.64 -1.07 6.02
N LYS A 33 -11.69 -1.77 5.58
CA LYS A 33 -11.60 -2.86 4.59
C LYS A 33 -11.01 -2.39 3.27
N ILE A 34 -11.50 -1.26 2.73
CA ILE A 34 -11.03 -0.68 1.48
C ILE A 34 -9.55 -0.28 1.59
N GLY A 35 -9.14 0.27 2.73
CA GLY A 35 -7.75 0.61 3.02
C GLY A 35 -6.83 -0.60 3.05
N VAL A 36 -7.24 -1.67 3.74
CA VAL A 36 -6.51 -2.95 3.78
C VAL A 36 -6.43 -3.59 2.40
N GLU A 37 -7.52 -3.59 1.63
CA GLU A 37 -7.55 -4.17 0.28
C GLU A 37 -6.67 -3.38 -0.70
N LYS A 38 -6.69 -2.04 -0.61
CA LYS A 38 -5.76 -1.17 -1.35
C LYS A 38 -4.33 -1.47 -0.97
N PHE A 39 -4.02 -1.58 0.32
CA PHE A 39 -2.68 -1.90 0.79
C PHE A 39 -2.18 -3.23 0.23
N GLN A 40 -3.01 -4.29 0.25
CA GLN A 40 -2.69 -5.57 -0.38
C GLN A 40 -2.44 -5.45 -1.88
N LYS A 41 -3.32 -4.79 -2.62
CA LYS A 41 -3.15 -4.57 -4.08
C LYS A 41 -1.85 -3.84 -4.41
N ILE A 42 -1.50 -2.82 -3.62
CA ILE A 42 -0.25 -2.06 -3.81
C ILE A 42 0.96 -2.96 -3.53
N ASN A 43 0.91 -3.80 -2.50
CA ASN A 43 1.99 -4.74 -2.18
C ASN A 43 2.17 -5.77 -3.30
N GLU A 44 1.07 -6.32 -3.82
CA GLU A 44 1.09 -7.32 -4.89
C GLU A 44 1.60 -6.73 -6.21
N ALA A 45 1.17 -5.50 -6.56
CA ALA A 45 1.68 -4.78 -7.70
C ALA A 45 3.18 -4.46 -7.55
N TYR A 46 3.60 -4.05 -6.35
CA TYR A 46 4.99 -3.80 -6.04
C TYR A 46 5.86 -5.07 -6.17
N GLU A 47 5.38 -6.21 -5.68
CA GLU A 47 6.09 -7.49 -5.83
C GLU A 47 6.22 -7.91 -7.30
N LYS A 48 5.15 -7.78 -8.11
CA LYS A 48 5.21 -8.06 -9.55
C LYS A 48 6.23 -7.18 -10.26
N VAL A 49 6.23 -5.88 -9.97
CA VAL A 49 7.17 -4.92 -10.54
C VAL A 49 8.60 -5.22 -10.08
N LYS A 50 8.80 -5.50 -8.80
CA LYS A 50 10.11 -5.88 -8.22
C LYS A 50 10.65 -7.14 -8.90
N LYS A 51 9.83 -8.18 -9.03
CA LYS A 51 10.20 -9.45 -9.67
C LYS A 51 10.50 -9.29 -11.17
N HIS A 52 9.83 -8.35 -11.84
CA HIS A 52 10.12 -8.02 -13.24
C HIS A 52 11.41 -7.21 -13.41
N LEU A 53 11.75 -6.38 -12.42
CA LEU A 53 12.97 -5.56 -12.42
C LEU A 53 14.22 -6.29 -11.89
N GLU A 54 14.05 -7.34 -11.10
CA GLU A 54 15.14 -8.23 -10.65
C GLU A 54 15.52 -9.31 -11.69
N ARG A 55 14.86 -9.32 -12.85
CA ARG A 55 15.11 -10.25 -13.95
C ARG A 55 15.99 -9.61 -15.02
#